data_AF-A0A1W9IC04-F1
#
_entry.id   AF-A0A1W9IC04-F1
#
_cell.length_a   1.000
_cell.length_b   1.000
_cell.length_c   1.000
_cell.angle_alpha   90.00
_cell.angle_beta   90.00
_cell.angle_gamma   90.00
#
_symmetry.space_group_name_H-M   'P 1'
#
loop_
_entity.id
_entity.type
_entity.pdbx_description
1 polymer ?
#
loop_
_entity_poly.entity_id
_entity_poly.type
_entity_poly.pdbx_seq_one_letter_code
_entity_poly.pdbx_strand_id
1 'polypeptide(L)'
;MGTANEQIAAAIVLVVAFIVTLALLFLYSIEPAPENARVLADGERRTYASTPCVIFNKLERELIANRHEVEDPQKPLQLLQFANEVGIGEVRNLKGWRRDQVCNYINGFDQIVTVLDRLLGYRSRWTAEGQWRW
;
A
#
# COMPACT_ATOMS: atom_id res chain seq x y z
N MET A 1 48.21 -7.83 30.05
CA MET A 1 48.05 -7.29 28.67
C MET A 1 46.87 -7.91 27.89
N GLY A 2 45.96 -8.69 28.51
CA GLY A 2 44.82 -9.32 27.81
C GLY A 2 43.49 -8.55 27.83
N THR A 3 43.26 -7.68 28.81
CA THR A 3 41.91 -7.14 29.10
C THR A 3 41.42 -6.05 28.13
N ALA A 4 42.32 -5.21 27.60
CA ALA A 4 41.93 -4.12 26.70
C ALA A 4 41.46 -4.64 25.32
N ASN A 5 42.15 -5.64 24.77
CA ASN A 5 41.78 -6.24 23.50
C ASN A 5 40.47 -7.04 23.61
N GLU A 6 40.26 -7.73 24.74
CA GLU A 6 39.01 -8.44 25.03
C GLU A 6 37.82 -7.47 25.19
N GLN A 7 38.01 -6.33 25.87
CA GLN A 7 36.99 -5.29 25.99
C GLN A 7 36.64 -4.65 24.65
N ILE A 8 37.63 -4.37 23.81
CA ILE A 8 37.42 -3.83 22.46
C ILE A 8 36.67 -4.86 21.60
N ALA A 9 37.05 -6.13 21.64
CA ALA A 9 36.35 -7.19 20.90
C ALA A 9 34.89 -7.34 21.36
N ALA A 10 34.64 -7.34 22.68
CA ALA A 10 33.28 -7.40 23.21
C ALA A 10 32.44 -6.19 22.80
N ALA A 11 33.01 -4.98 22.83
CA ALA A 11 32.34 -3.76 22.38
C ALA A 11 31.99 -3.83 20.88
N ILE A 12 32.91 -4.32 20.04
CA ILE A 12 32.66 -4.52 18.60
C ILE A 12 31.51 -5.52 18.38
N VAL A 13 31.53 -6.66 19.07
CA VAL A 13 30.46 -7.67 18.96
C VAL A 13 29.11 -7.08 19.34
N LEU A 14 29.03 -6.29 20.42
CA LEU A 14 27.79 -5.65 20.84
C LEU A 14 27.28 -4.64 19.80
N VAL A 15 28.17 -3.80 19.25
CA VAL A 15 27.80 -2.83 18.19
C VAL A 15 27.30 -3.56 16.95
N VAL A 16 27.99 -4.61 16.51
CA VAL A 16 27.59 -5.41 15.35
C VAL A 16 26.24 -6.09 15.61
N ALA A 17 26.05 -6.71 16.77
CA ALA A 17 24.79 -7.35 17.13
C ALA A 17 23.62 -6.34 17.16
N PHE A 18 23.86 -5.13 17.67
CA PHE A 18 22.87 -4.06 17.69
C PHE A 18 22.49 -3.61 16.27
N ILE A 19 23.48 -3.40 15.38
CA ILE A 19 23.24 -3.03 13.98
C ILE A 19 22.47 -4.13 13.25
N VAL A 20 22.85 -5.40 13.43
CA VAL A 20 22.16 -6.54 12.82
C VAL A 20 20.70 -6.60 13.30
N THR A 21 20.47 -6.43 14.59
CA THR A 21 19.11 -6.43 15.16
C THR A 21 18.27 -5.30 14.56
N LEU A 22 18.82 -4.08 14.48
CA LEU A 22 18.15 -2.96 13.84
C LEU A 22 17.84 -3.25 12.36
N ALA A 23 18.80 -3.80 11.60
CA ALA A 23 18.59 -4.13 10.20
C ALA A 23 17.46 -5.16 10.00
N LEU A 24 17.36 -6.16 10.87
CA LEU A 24 16.29 -7.15 10.84
C LEU A 24 14.89 -6.53 11.05
N LEU A 25 14.79 -5.48 11.86
CA LEU A 25 13.52 -4.76 12.08
C LEU A 25 13.01 -4.06 10.81
N PHE A 26 13.91 -3.66 9.91
CA PHE A 26 13.58 -3.02 8.63
C PHE A 26 13.38 -4.00 7.46
N LEU A 27 13.55 -5.30 7.68
CA LEU A 27 13.11 -6.29 6.68
C LEU A 27 11.62 -6.12 6.45
N TYR A 28 11.19 -6.20 5.20
CA TYR A 28 9.80 -5.97 4.81
C TYR A 28 9.26 -7.08 3.91
N SER A 29 7.93 -7.21 3.92
CA SER A 29 7.16 -7.98 2.95
C SER A 29 6.17 -7.06 2.23
N ILE A 30 5.84 -7.41 0.99
CA ILE A 30 4.80 -6.75 0.22
C ILE A 30 3.51 -7.55 0.40
N GLU A 31 2.50 -6.94 0.99
CA GLU A 31 1.16 -7.51 1.14
C GLU A 31 0.26 -6.94 0.03
N PRO A 32 -0.11 -7.75 -0.98
CA PRO A 32 -0.93 -7.27 -2.07
C PRO A 32 -2.38 -7.03 -1.62
N ALA A 33 -3.11 -6.20 -2.37
CA ALA A 33 -4.55 -6.04 -2.16
C ALA A 33 -5.29 -7.41 -2.27
N PRO A 34 -6.22 -7.72 -1.35
CA PRO A 34 -7.00 -8.96 -1.40
C PRO A 34 -7.92 -8.99 -2.63
N GLU A 35 -8.34 -10.16 -3.09
CA GLU A 35 -9.13 -10.31 -4.33
C GLU A 35 -10.49 -9.59 -4.31
N ASN A 36 -11.07 -9.40 -3.12
CA ASN A 36 -12.31 -8.64 -2.93
C ASN A 36 -12.07 -7.13 -2.73
N ALA A 37 -10.82 -6.65 -2.80
CA ALA A 37 -10.50 -5.23 -2.66
C ALA A 37 -11.27 -4.41 -3.68
N ARG A 38 -11.99 -3.40 -3.19
CA ARG A 38 -12.76 -2.50 -4.03
C ARG A 38 -11.84 -1.46 -4.66
N VAL A 39 -11.90 -1.37 -5.98
CA VAL A 39 -11.10 -0.46 -6.79
C VAL A 39 -12.00 0.33 -7.73
N LEU A 40 -11.50 1.46 -8.22
CA LEU A 40 -12.19 2.27 -9.22
C LEU A 40 -11.59 1.95 -10.59
N ALA A 41 -12.44 1.44 -11.47
CA ALA A 41 -12.12 1.08 -12.84
C ALA A 41 -12.48 2.22 -13.81
N ASP A 42 -11.63 2.43 -14.81
CA ASP A 42 -11.91 3.21 -16.02
C ASP A 42 -12.22 2.21 -17.15
N GLY A 43 -13.48 2.10 -17.53
CA GLY A 43 -13.94 1.18 -18.57
C GLY A 43 -13.44 1.53 -19.97
N GLU A 44 -13.15 2.80 -20.24
CA GLU A 44 -12.66 3.25 -21.54
C GLU A 44 -11.17 2.95 -21.72
N ARG A 45 -10.37 3.20 -20.69
CA ARG A 45 -8.91 2.95 -20.71
C ARG A 45 -8.52 1.54 -20.28
N ARG A 46 -9.48 0.77 -19.74
CA ARG A 46 -9.26 -0.54 -19.14
C ARG A 46 -8.18 -0.48 -18.06
N THR A 47 -8.22 0.58 -17.26
CA THR A 47 -7.33 0.76 -16.11
C THR A 47 -8.11 0.69 -14.81
N TYR A 48 -7.46 0.37 -13.70
CA TYR A 48 -8.08 0.45 -12.39
C TYR A 48 -7.11 1.03 -11.37
N ALA A 49 -7.63 1.76 -10.38
CA ALA A 49 -6.90 2.43 -9.33
C ALA A 49 -7.50 2.09 -7.95
N SER A 50 -6.66 2.01 -6.92
CA SER A 50 -7.15 1.84 -5.55
C SER A 50 -7.85 3.11 -5.07
N THR A 51 -8.79 2.97 -4.14
CA THR A 51 -9.49 4.10 -3.49
C THR A 51 -8.54 5.19 -2.97
N PRO A 52 -7.45 4.89 -2.22
CA PRO A 52 -6.53 5.93 -1.77
C PRO A 52 -5.82 6.64 -2.93
N CYS A 53 -5.54 5.97 -4.05
CA CYS A 53 -4.97 6.63 -5.23
C CYS A 53 -5.93 7.63 -5.86
N VAL A 54 -7.22 7.29 -5.94
CA VAL A 54 -8.21 8.20 -6.54
C VAL A 54 -8.37 9.45 -5.68
N ILE A 55 -8.33 9.28 -4.36
CA ILE A 55 -8.54 10.34 -3.39
C ILE A 55 -7.30 11.24 -3.28
N PHE A 56 -6.12 10.64 -3.06
CA PHE A 56 -4.91 11.39 -2.71
C PHE A 56 -3.89 11.54 -3.85
N ASN A 57 -3.99 10.76 -4.92
CA ASN A 57 -3.02 10.83 -6.02
C ASN A 57 -3.63 11.40 -7.29
N LYS A 58 -2.74 11.84 -8.20
CA LYS A 58 -3.09 12.20 -9.56
C LYS A 58 -3.03 10.93 -10.40
N LEU A 59 -4.18 10.41 -10.80
CA LEU A 59 -4.27 9.28 -11.72
C LEU A 59 -3.84 9.67 -13.14
N GLU A 60 -3.71 8.70 -14.06
CA GLU A 60 -3.57 9.01 -15.49
C GLU A 60 -4.79 9.79 -16.03
N ARG A 61 -5.95 9.66 -15.38
CA ARG A 61 -7.20 10.35 -15.67
C ARG A 61 -8.06 10.44 -14.40
N GLU A 62 -8.68 11.59 -14.19
CA GLU A 62 -9.62 11.80 -13.09
C GLU A 62 -10.82 10.85 -13.23
N LEU A 63 -11.21 10.19 -12.14
CA LEU A 63 -12.30 9.21 -12.11
C LEU A 63 -13.51 9.68 -11.30
N ILE A 64 -13.34 10.74 -10.49
CA ILE A 64 -14.37 11.29 -9.62
C ILE A 64 -14.88 12.64 -10.13
N ALA A 65 -16.19 12.82 -10.08
CA ALA A 65 -16.88 14.05 -10.47
C ALA A 65 -16.85 15.10 -9.35
N ASN A 66 -16.84 14.66 -8.08
CA ASN A 66 -16.96 15.54 -6.92
C ASN A 66 -15.62 15.76 -6.18
N ARG A 67 -14.52 16.01 -6.90
CA ARG A 67 -13.15 16.10 -6.33
C ARG A 67 -13.03 17.01 -5.10
N HIS A 68 -13.72 18.15 -5.10
CA HIS A 68 -13.68 19.11 -4.00
C HIS A 68 -14.39 18.64 -2.73
N GLU A 69 -15.20 17.59 -2.81
CA GLU A 69 -16.01 17.07 -1.70
C GLU A 69 -15.46 15.78 -1.11
N VAL A 70 -14.42 15.21 -1.73
CA VAL A 70 -13.84 13.92 -1.35
C VAL A 70 -13.06 13.96 -0.03
N GLU A 71 -12.65 15.15 0.41
CA GLU A 71 -12.04 15.33 1.72
C GLU A 71 -13.04 15.12 2.87
N ASP A 72 -14.34 15.17 2.59
CA ASP A 72 -15.40 14.87 3.55
C ASP A 72 -15.76 13.37 3.52
N PRO A 73 -15.36 12.58 4.53
CA PRO A 73 -15.62 11.14 4.57
C PRO A 73 -17.12 10.80 4.72
N GLN A 74 -17.99 11.77 5.00
CA GLN A 74 -19.44 11.56 5.03
C GLN A 74 -20.08 11.64 3.64
N LYS A 75 -19.37 12.15 2.63
CA LYS A 75 -19.89 12.32 1.29
C LYS A 75 -19.52 11.13 0.40
N PRO A 76 -20.48 10.56 -0.35
CA PRO A 76 -20.18 9.46 -1.25
C PRO A 76 -19.31 9.95 -2.43
N LEU A 77 -18.42 9.08 -2.89
CA LEU A 77 -17.68 9.32 -4.13
C LEU A 77 -18.65 9.30 -5.31
N GLN A 78 -18.68 10.39 -6.07
CA GLN A 78 -19.42 10.45 -7.32
C GLN A 78 -18.46 10.13 -8.45
N LEU A 79 -18.69 9.02 -9.15
CA LEU A 79 -17.85 8.59 -10.25
C LEU A 79 -18.27 9.26 -11.55
N LEU A 80 -17.31 9.49 -12.45
CA LEU A 80 -17.59 9.89 -13.82
C LEU A 80 -18.25 8.74 -14.58
N GLN A 81 -18.96 9.03 -15.67
CA GLN A 81 -19.80 8.04 -16.39
C GLN A 81 -19.03 6.82 -16.92
N PHE A 82 -17.74 6.98 -17.21
CA PHE A 82 -16.85 5.91 -17.67
C PHE A 82 -16.15 5.16 -16.53
N ALA A 83 -16.40 5.56 -15.28
CA ALA A 83 -15.78 5.00 -14.09
C ALA A 83 -16.80 4.24 -13.23
N ASN A 84 -16.36 3.11 -12.68
CA ASN A 84 -17.20 2.25 -11.85
C ASN A 84 -16.39 1.58 -10.72
N GLU A 85 -17.04 1.30 -9.60
CA GLU A 85 -16.47 0.54 -8.50
C GLU A 85 -16.62 -0.97 -8.75
N VAL A 86 -15.51 -1.70 -8.65
CA VAL A 86 -15.43 -3.14 -8.96
C VAL A 86 -14.43 -3.83 -8.02
N GLY A 87 -14.52 -5.15 -7.93
CA GLY A 87 -13.54 -5.95 -7.20
C GLY A 87 -12.24 -6.09 -8.00
N ILE A 88 -11.08 -6.02 -7.34
CA ILE A 88 -9.79 -6.20 -8.02
C ILE A 88 -9.68 -7.58 -8.69
N GLY A 89 -10.24 -8.62 -8.08
CA GLY A 89 -10.26 -9.97 -8.65
C GLY A 89 -11.16 -10.08 -9.88
N GLU A 90 -12.26 -9.32 -9.93
CA GLU A 90 -13.11 -9.23 -11.11
C GLU A 90 -12.32 -8.64 -12.28
N VAL A 91 -11.69 -7.48 -12.08
CA VAL A 91 -10.94 -6.78 -13.13
C VAL A 91 -9.68 -7.53 -13.55
N ARG A 92 -9.00 -8.20 -12.63
CA ARG A 92 -7.78 -8.98 -12.91
C ARG A 92 -8.05 -10.14 -13.87
N ASN A 93 -9.26 -10.70 -13.85
CA ASN A 93 -9.67 -11.77 -14.75
C ASN A 93 -10.09 -11.25 -16.14
N LEU A 94 -10.25 -9.94 -16.32
CA LEU A 94 -10.61 -9.34 -17.61
C LEU A 94 -9.36 -9.10 -18.46
N LYS A 95 -9.38 -9.62 -19.70
CA LYS A 95 -8.25 -9.49 -20.62
C LYS A 95 -8.02 -8.02 -21.02
N GLY A 96 -6.75 -7.58 -20.94
CA GLY A 96 -6.33 -6.25 -21.37
C GLY A 96 -6.57 -5.15 -20.34
N TRP A 97 -6.97 -5.51 -19.12
CA TRP A 97 -7.03 -4.58 -18.00
C TRP A 97 -5.68 -4.47 -17.30
N ARG A 98 -5.33 -3.28 -16.84
CA ARG A 98 -4.07 -3.00 -16.14
C ARG A 98 -4.29 -2.08 -14.94
N ARG A 99 -3.38 -2.12 -13.98
CA ARG A 99 -3.32 -1.07 -12.94
C ARG A 99 -3.03 0.28 -13.60
N ASP A 100 -3.66 1.35 -13.11
CA ASP A 100 -3.26 2.72 -13.42
C ASP A 100 -1.77 2.90 -13.11
N GLN A 101 -0.98 3.47 -14.04
CA GLN A 101 0.47 3.52 -13.88
C GLN A 101 0.89 4.38 -12.70
N VAL A 102 0.22 5.52 -12.49
CA VAL A 102 0.61 6.43 -11.41
C VAL A 102 0.31 5.78 -10.07
N CYS A 103 -0.87 5.15 -9.94
CA CYS A 103 -1.22 4.41 -8.74
C CYS A 103 -0.30 3.21 -8.48
N ASN A 104 0.12 2.51 -9.54
CA ASN A 104 1.05 1.39 -9.41
C ASN A 104 2.47 1.85 -9.03
N TYR A 105 2.95 2.97 -9.59
CA TYR A 105 4.29 3.51 -9.34
C TYR A 105 4.53 3.84 -7.86
N ILE A 106 3.50 4.31 -7.17
CA ILE A 106 3.56 4.68 -5.74
C ILE A 106 3.20 3.52 -4.79
N ASN A 107 3.07 2.29 -5.30
CA ASN A 107 2.59 1.13 -4.54
C ASN A 107 1.20 1.35 -3.91
N GLY A 108 0.30 2.07 -4.59
CA GLY A 108 -1.01 2.42 -4.01
C GLY A 108 -1.97 1.25 -3.80
N PHE A 109 -1.62 0.06 -4.29
CA PHE A 109 -2.37 -1.19 -4.07
C PHE A 109 -1.78 -2.06 -2.97
N ASP A 110 -0.46 -2.06 -2.87
CA ASP A 110 0.31 -3.06 -2.15
C ASP A 110 0.90 -2.41 -0.89
N GLN A 111 0.76 -3.06 0.25
CA GLN A 111 1.22 -2.54 1.53
C GLN A 111 2.63 -3.06 1.81
N ILE A 112 3.58 -2.14 2.01
CA ILE A 112 4.93 -2.50 2.47
C ILE A 112 4.86 -2.59 3.99
N VAL A 113 5.12 -3.78 4.54
CA VAL A 113 5.01 -4.06 5.96
C VAL A 113 6.36 -4.54 6.48
N THR A 114 6.95 -3.80 7.41
CA THR A 114 8.21 -4.18 8.05
C THR A 114 8.00 -5.16 9.21
N VAL A 115 9.08 -5.83 9.63
CA VAL A 115 9.07 -6.64 10.86
C VAL A 115 8.73 -5.77 12.06
N LEU A 116 9.23 -4.53 12.12
CA LEU A 116 8.89 -3.57 13.17
C LEU A 116 7.38 -3.27 13.19
N ASP A 117 6.77 -3.00 12.03
CA ASP A 117 5.32 -2.74 11.95
C ASP A 117 4.52 -3.91 12.52
N ARG A 118 4.90 -5.15 12.19
CA ARG A 118 4.25 -6.36 12.71
C ARG A 118 4.39 -6.47 14.22
N LEU A 119 5.58 -6.19 14.77
CA LEU A 119 5.81 -6.21 16.23
C LEU A 119 5.01 -5.12 16.95
N LEU A 120 4.80 -3.97 16.33
CA LEU A 120 3.99 -2.86 16.86
C LEU A 120 2.49 -3.05 16.63
N GLY A 121 2.05 -4.21 16.13
CA GLY A 121 0.64 -4.54 15.98
C GLY A 121 0.02 -4.02 14.67
N TYR A 122 0.77 -4.07 13.57
CA TYR A 122 0.29 -3.77 12.22
C TYR A 122 -1.12 -4.31 11.96
N ARG A 123 -1.95 -3.45 11.35
CA ARG A 123 -3.27 -3.83 10.83
C ARG A 123 -3.32 -3.44 9.36
N SER A 124 -3.74 -4.39 8.53
CA SER A 124 -4.03 -4.15 7.12
C SER A 124 -4.94 -2.93 6.96
N ARG A 125 -4.65 -2.14 5.92
CA ARG A 125 -5.52 -1.03 5.50
C ARG A 125 -6.69 -1.57 4.70
N TRP A 126 -6.58 -2.74 4.09
CA TRP A 126 -7.72 -3.44 3.53
C TRP A 126 -8.54 -4.11 4.64
N THR A 127 -9.84 -3.84 4.67
CA THR A 127 -10.79 -4.54 5.54
C THR A 127 -11.09 -5.94 5.02
N ALA A 128 -11.73 -6.78 5.83
CA ALA A 128 -12.15 -8.12 5.40
C ALA A 128 -13.13 -8.07 4.23
N GLU A 129 -13.91 -7.00 4.13
CA GLU A 129 -14.87 -6.71 3.05
C GLU A 129 -14.20 -6.08 1.81
N GLY A 130 -12.87 -5.89 1.84
CA GLY A 130 -12.12 -5.32 0.73
C GLY A 130 -12.20 -3.79 0.64
N GLN A 131 -12.69 -3.09 1.67
CA GLN A 131 -12.68 -1.63 1.69
C GLN A 131 -11.34 -1.10 2.18
N TRP A 132 -11.00 0.13 1.79
CA TRP A 132 -9.84 0.81 2.34
C TRP A 132 -10.16 1.47 3.68
N ARG A 133 -9.32 1.26 4.69
CA ARG A 133 -9.39 1.83 6.03
C ARG A 133 -8.40 2.99 6.14
N TRP A 134 -8.92 4.19 6.38
CA TRP A 134 -8.15 5.41 6.61
C TRP A 134 -7.33 5.38 7.90
#